data_AF-A0A537KKC4-F1
#
_entry.id   AF-A0A537KKC4-F1
#
_cell.length_a   1.000
_cell.length_b   1.000
_cell.length_c   1.000
_cell.angle_alpha   90.00
_cell.angle_beta   90.00
_cell.angle_gamma   90.00
#
_symmetry.space_group_name_H-M   'P 1'
#
loop_
_entity.id
_entity.type
_entity.pdbx_description
1 polymer ?
#
loop_
_entity_poly.entity_id
_entity_poly.type
_entity_poly.pdbx_seq_one_letter_code
_entity_poly.pdbx_strand_id
1 'polypeptide(L)'
;MARVSLKNIVGKKNEINSAVLALMDQLKEATWIEDENGKLLVGNAIASQKFSFPINLDNEIIGWVKGDENSLVIANLLTYLVQKEAEKKKLGTEVLSLYQELNVIYNFSEQLTQTIDPDVIAQLTLEQAIHSIPSDSGVIVLWNEEKKQLVIPATSGESLFNEEQLRNNPGVLLKIGLSGQSEIITDLS
;
A
#
# COMPACT_ATOMS: atom_id res chain seq x y z
N MET A 1 3.90 2.45 0.02
CA MET A 1 3.46 3.22 1.21
C MET A 1 3.99 4.64 1.09
N ALA A 2 3.15 5.66 1.25
CA ALA A 2 3.62 7.04 1.17
C ALA A 2 4.47 7.38 2.41
N ARG A 3 5.79 7.35 2.26
CA ARG A 3 6.74 7.71 3.33
C ARG A 3 6.48 9.15 3.78
N VAL A 4 6.33 9.36 5.09
CA VAL A 4 6.19 10.72 5.63
C VAL A 4 7.53 11.43 5.48
N SER A 5 7.57 12.45 4.62
CA SER A 5 8.74 13.31 4.50
C SER A 5 8.65 14.44 5.51
N LEU A 6 9.76 14.71 6.21
CA LEU A 6 9.90 15.84 7.14
C LEU A 6 9.48 17.17 6.48
N LYS A 7 9.80 17.36 5.20
CA LYS A 7 9.42 18.52 4.39
C LYS A 7 7.90 18.76 4.34
N ASN A 8 7.07 17.72 4.44
CA ASN A 8 5.62 17.89 4.42
C ASN A 8 5.07 18.44 5.74
N ILE A 9 5.82 18.30 6.84
CA ILE A 9 5.46 18.79 8.18
C ILE A 9 5.99 20.19 8.39
N VAL A 10 7.27 20.42 8.08
CA VAL A 10 7.93 21.73 8.25
C VAL A 10 7.89 22.60 6.98
N GLY A 11 7.17 22.16 5.94
CA GLY A 11 7.04 22.89 4.69
C GLY A 11 6.20 24.14 4.83
N LYS A 12 6.47 25.18 4.02
CA LYS A 12 5.81 26.51 4.10
C LYS A 12 4.27 26.48 3.99
N LYS A 13 3.69 25.37 3.53
CA LYS A 13 2.25 25.19 3.32
C LYS A 13 1.53 24.50 4.50
N ASN A 14 2.26 24.06 5.52
CA ASN A 14 1.68 23.37 6.66
C ASN A 14 1.44 24.38 7.80
N GLU A 15 0.26 24.34 8.42
CA GLU A 15 -0.12 25.18 9.55
C GLU A 15 0.82 25.01 10.75
N ILE A 16 1.42 23.82 10.90
CA ILE A 16 2.40 23.51 11.95
C ILE A 16 3.68 24.35 11.79
N ASN A 17 4.01 24.79 10.58
CA ASN A 17 5.24 25.54 10.31
C ASN A 17 5.28 26.86 11.08
N SER A 18 4.17 27.60 11.16
CA SER A 18 4.14 28.87 11.88
C SER A 18 4.38 28.67 13.38
N ALA A 19 3.88 27.58 13.97
CA ALA A 19 4.13 27.24 15.37
C ALA A 19 5.59 26.84 15.60
N VAL A 20 6.19 26.06 14.69
CA VAL A 20 7.61 25.69 14.76
C VAL A 20 8.51 26.93 14.63
N LEU A 21 8.21 27.82 13.68
CA LEU A 21 8.94 29.09 13.51
C LEU A 21 8.80 29.99 14.74
N ALA A 22 7.59 30.13 15.30
CA ALA A 22 7.39 30.93 16.50
C ALA A 22 8.18 30.37 17.70
N LEU A 23 8.25 29.04 17.84
CA LEU A 23 9.07 28.40 18.86
C LEU A 23 10.57 28.64 18.63
N MET A 24 11.04 28.54 17.38
CA MET A 24 12.43 28.84 17.01
C MET A 24 12.79 30.31 17.32
N ASP A 25 11.92 31.26 16.97
CA ASP A 25 12.12 32.68 17.23
C ASP A 25 12.12 33.00 18.74
N GLN A 26 11.24 32.34 19.51
CA GLN A 26 11.15 32.54 20.96
C GLN A 26 12.37 32.00 21.71
N LEU A 27 13.00 30.95 21.17
CA LEU A 27 14.25 30.41 21.69
C LEU A 27 15.45 31.31 21.39
N LYS A 28 15.31 32.37 20.57
CA LYS A 28 16.31 33.42 20.27
C LYS A 28 17.69 32.91 19.79
N GLU A 29 17.73 31.71 19.23
CA GLU A 29 18.98 31.02 18.93
C GLU A 29 19.06 30.58 17.47
N ALA A 30 20.28 30.32 17.02
CA ALA A 30 20.62 29.86 15.68
C ALA A 30 20.18 28.41 15.45
N THR A 31 18.87 28.15 15.42
CA THR A 31 18.30 26.83 15.16
C THR A 31 17.93 26.68 13.69
N TRP A 32 18.23 25.52 13.10
CA TRP A 32 17.77 25.17 11.76
C TRP A 32 17.46 23.67 11.64
N ILE A 33 16.68 23.33 10.62
CA ILE A 33 16.19 21.96 10.39
C ILE A 33 16.68 21.49 9.02
N GLU A 34 17.27 20.31 8.98
CA GLU A 34 17.73 19.63 7.78
C GLU A 34 16.98 18.32 7.55
N ASP A 35 16.87 17.89 6.29
CA ASP A 35 16.42 16.54 5.96
C ASP A 35 17.53 15.48 6.15
N GLU A 36 17.20 14.22 5.89
CA GLU A 36 18.12 13.08 5.94
C GLU A 36 19.36 13.23 5.03
N ASN A 37 19.30 14.08 4.00
CA ASN A 37 20.38 14.37 3.06
C ASN A 37 21.18 15.63 3.42
N GLY A 38 20.89 16.26 4.57
CA GLY A 38 21.51 17.51 5.00
C GLY A 38 20.99 18.76 4.28
N LYS A 39 19.88 18.65 3.54
CA LYS A 39 19.27 19.81 2.88
C LYS A 39 18.49 20.64 3.89
N LEU A 40 18.80 21.93 3.93
CA LEU A 40 18.10 22.91 4.77
C LEU A 40 16.61 23.01 4.39
N LEU A 41 15.73 22.72 5.36
CA LEU A 41 14.28 22.84 5.22
C LEU A 41 13.75 24.15 5.81
N VAL A 42 14.23 24.52 7.00
CA VAL A 42 13.77 25.68 7.78
C VAL A 42 14.95 26.29 8.55
N GLY A 43 14.95 27.62 8.71
CA GLY A 43 15.98 28.37 9.42
C GLY A 43 17.12 28.80 8.49
N ASN A 44 18.17 29.39 9.09
CA ASN A 44 19.40 29.74 8.41
C ASN A 44 20.55 28.94 9.01
N ALA A 45 21.24 28.15 8.17
CA ALA A 45 22.40 27.39 8.60
C ALA A 45 23.52 28.37 9.04
N ILE A 46 23.96 28.25 10.28
CA ILE A 46 25.05 29.04 10.84
C ILE A 46 26.23 28.11 11.12
N ALA A 47 27.42 28.50 10.67
CA ALA A 47 28.61 27.64 10.63
C ALA A 47 29.11 27.18 12.02
N SER A 48 28.72 27.83 13.11
CA SER A 48 29.08 27.42 14.48
C SER A 48 28.10 26.37 15.01
N GLN A 49 28.17 25.17 14.44
CA GLN A 49 27.32 24.05 14.85
C GLN A 49 27.78 23.54 16.23
N LYS A 50 26.94 23.68 17.27
CA LYS A 50 27.24 23.20 18.63
C LYS A 50 26.59 21.86 18.93
N PHE A 51 25.33 21.65 18.53
CA PHE A 51 24.58 20.42 18.78
C PHE A 51 23.73 19.99 17.57
N SER A 52 23.45 18.69 17.48
CA SER A 52 22.63 18.08 16.43
C SER A 52 21.76 16.99 17.05
N PHE A 53 20.45 17.11 16.89
CA PHE A 53 19.46 16.22 17.46
C PHE A 53 18.66 15.52 16.35
N PRO A 54 18.55 14.19 16.35
CA PRO A 54 17.88 13.46 15.29
C PRO A 54 16.35 13.57 15.41
N ILE A 55 15.68 13.54 14.26
CA ILE A 55 14.23 13.36 14.15
C ILE A 55 13.97 11.94 13.70
N ASN A 56 13.33 11.14 14.55
CA ASN A 56 13.16 9.70 14.34
C ASN A 56 11.75 9.33 13.89
N LEU A 57 11.66 8.41 12.94
CA LEU A 57 10.42 7.73 12.55
C LEU A 57 10.71 6.24 12.43
N ASP A 58 10.04 5.41 13.23
CA ASP A 58 10.20 3.94 13.21
C ASP A 58 11.67 3.46 13.26
N ASN A 59 12.46 4.08 14.13
CA ASN A 59 13.91 3.87 14.30
C ASN A 59 14.80 4.33 13.12
N GLU A 60 14.24 4.99 12.11
CA GLU A 60 15.00 5.67 11.06
C GLU A 60 15.11 7.18 11.33
N ILE A 61 16.28 7.75 11.03
CA ILE A 61 16.49 9.20 11.10
C ILE A 61 16.03 9.81 9.78
N ILE A 62 15.04 10.69 9.84
CA ILE A 62 14.48 11.37 8.65
C ILE A 62 14.94 12.83 8.51
N GLY A 63 15.77 13.29 9.44
CA GLY A 63 16.33 14.64 9.46
C GLY A 63 16.90 15.01 10.82
N TRP A 64 17.37 16.25 10.91
CA TRP A 64 18.10 16.75 12.07
C TRP A 64 17.64 18.16 12.43
N VAL A 65 17.58 18.43 13.73
CA VAL A 65 17.53 19.81 14.25
C VAL A 65 18.91 20.17 14.76
N LYS A 66 19.45 21.27 14.28
CA LYS A 66 20.79 21.75 14.62
C LYS A 66 20.71 23.12 15.28
N GLY A 67 21.53 23.33 16.30
CA GLY A 67 21.54 24.57 17.07
C GLY A 67 22.25 24.40 18.42
N ASP A 68 21.66 25.00 19.44
CA ASP A 68 22.06 24.94 20.85
C ASP A 68 21.41 23.76 21.60
N GLU A 69 21.58 23.66 22.92
CA GLU A 69 20.96 22.60 23.73
C GLU A 69 19.42 22.66 23.72
N ASN A 70 18.82 23.86 23.62
CA ASN A 70 17.37 24.02 23.59
C ASN A 70 16.73 23.48 22.30
N SER A 71 17.53 23.32 21.24
CA SER A 71 17.10 22.71 19.98
C SER A 71 16.64 21.25 20.14
N LEU A 72 16.99 20.58 21.25
CA LEU A 72 16.44 19.28 21.63
C LEU A 72 14.91 19.30 21.79
N VAL A 73 14.34 20.39 22.31
CA VAL A 73 12.88 20.52 22.51
C VAL A 73 12.16 20.49 21.16
N ILE A 74 12.72 21.18 20.17
CA ILE A 74 12.19 21.20 18.80
C ILE A 74 12.32 19.81 18.17
N ALA A 75 13.47 19.14 18.34
CA ALA A 75 13.67 17.79 17.81
C ALA A 75 12.66 16.77 18.38
N ASN A 76 12.40 16.83 19.69
CA ASN A 76 11.41 15.98 20.34
C ASN A 76 9.99 16.26 19.85
N LEU A 77 9.62 17.54 19.72
CA LEU A 77 8.32 17.93 19.19
C LEU A 77 8.14 17.46 17.74
N LEU A 78 9.13 17.70 16.87
CA LEU A 78 9.08 17.26 15.48
C LEU A 78 9.03 15.74 15.35
N THR A 79 9.78 15.01 16.17
CA THR A 79 9.71 13.55 16.26
C THR A 79 8.28 13.09 16.57
N TYR A 80 7.65 13.67 17.59
CA TYR A 80 6.27 13.34 17.96
C TYR A 80 5.27 13.65 16.82
N LEU A 81 5.39 14.83 16.19
CA LEU A 81 4.51 15.24 15.09
C LEU A 81 4.65 14.34 13.86
N VAL A 82 5.88 13.96 13.53
CA VAL A 82 6.20 13.01 12.45
C VAL A 82 5.56 11.66 12.72
N GLN A 83 5.71 11.13 13.93
CA GLN A 83 5.10 9.86 14.33
C GLN A 83 3.57 9.93 14.22
N LYS A 84 2.93 10.99 14.72
CA LYS A 84 1.48 11.17 14.64
C LYS A 84 0.96 11.25 13.21
N GLU A 85 1.67 11.98 12.34
CA GLU A 85 1.31 12.08 10.92
C GLU A 85 1.48 10.74 10.20
N ALA A 86 2.51 9.97 10.53
CA ALA A 86 2.74 8.63 9.99
C ALA A 86 1.64 7.64 10.42
N GLU A 87 1.31 7.60 11.70
CA GLU A 87 0.20 6.80 12.25
C GLU A 87 -1.12 7.13 11.52
N LYS A 88 -1.45 8.43 11.40
CA LYS A 88 -2.67 8.90 10.73
C LYS A 88 -2.74 8.44 9.27
N LYS A 89 -1.63 8.56 8.53
CA LYS A 89 -1.56 8.11 7.13
C LYS A 89 -1.67 6.60 6.98
N LYS A 90 -1.05 5.85 7.89
CA LYS A 90 -1.13 4.39 7.91
C LYS A 90 -2.58 3.95 8.10
N LEU A 91 -3.25 4.47 9.13
CA LEU A 91 -4.67 4.21 9.39
C LEU A 91 -5.55 4.60 8.21
N GLY A 92 -5.33 5.79 7.62
CA GLY A 92 -6.11 6.23 6.46
C GLY A 92 -5.93 5.32 5.23
N THR A 93 -4.71 4.82 5.00
CA THR A 93 -4.43 3.88 3.90
C THR A 93 -5.10 2.53 4.14
N GLU A 94 -5.03 2.02 5.38
CA GLU A 94 -5.65 0.76 5.77
C GLU A 94 -7.18 0.81 5.64
N VAL A 95 -7.81 1.89 6.13
CA VAL A 95 -9.26 2.10 5.99
C VAL A 95 -9.68 2.22 4.52
N LEU A 96 -8.90 2.92 3.70
CA LEU A 96 -9.18 3.03 2.26
C LEU A 96 -9.08 1.66 1.56
N SER A 97 -8.07 0.86 1.91
CA SER A 97 -7.91 -0.50 1.40
C SER A 97 -9.09 -1.40 1.77
N LEU A 98 -9.52 -1.37 3.05
CA LEU A 98 -10.69 -2.10 3.52
C LEU A 98 -11.97 -1.67 2.80
N TYR A 99 -12.12 -0.37 2.54
CA TYR A 99 -13.25 0.16 1.80
C TYR A 99 -13.27 -0.34 0.34
N GLN A 100 -12.10 -0.36 -0.33
CA GLN A 100 -11.97 -0.92 -1.68
C GLN A 100 -12.34 -2.41 -1.71
N GLU A 101 -11.83 -3.19 -0.74
CA GLU A 101 -12.14 -4.61 -0.61
C GLU A 101 -13.64 -4.86 -0.43
N LEU A 102 -14.29 -4.12 0.48
CA LEU A 102 -15.73 -4.22 0.69
C LEU A 102 -16.52 -3.88 -0.57
N ASN A 103 -16.16 -2.80 -1.27
CA ASN A 103 -16.86 -2.41 -2.50
C ASN A 103 -16.76 -3.47 -3.59
N VAL A 104 -15.62 -4.15 -3.74
CA VAL A 104 -15.47 -5.27 -4.68
C VAL A 104 -16.43 -6.40 -4.31
N ILE A 105 -16.50 -6.78 -3.04
CA ILE A 105 -17.42 -7.83 -2.55
C ILE A 105 -18.89 -7.45 -2.81
N TYR A 106 -19.27 -6.20 -2.53
CA TYR A 106 -20.64 -5.72 -2.72
C TYR A 106 -21.03 -5.70 -4.20
N ASN A 107 -20.21 -5.11 -5.07
CA ASN A 107 -20.46 -5.03 -6.51
C ASN A 107 -20.58 -6.44 -7.11
N PHE A 108 -19.71 -7.36 -6.69
CA PHE A 108 -19.76 -8.74 -7.12
C PHE A 108 -21.05 -9.45 -6.67
N SER A 109 -21.45 -9.27 -5.41
CA SER A 109 -22.69 -9.87 -4.87
C SER A 109 -23.95 -9.36 -5.58
N GLU A 110 -23.98 -8.09 -5.96
CA GLU A 110 -25.07 -7.51 -6.75
C GLU A 110 -25.15 -8.13 -8.15
N GLN A 111 -24.02 -8.25 -8.85
CA GLN A 111 -23.94 -8.87 -10.18
C GLN A 111 -24.39 -10.33 -10.17
N LEU A 112 -24.01 -11.10 -9.14
CA LEU A 112 -24.47 -12.48 -8.95
C LEU A 112 -25.99 -12.57 -8.78
N THR A 113 -26.60 -11.63 -8.05
CA THR A 113 -28.06 -11.66 -7.81
C THR A 113 -28.85 -11.36 -9.10
N GLN A 114 -28.26 -10.67 -10.06
CA GLN A 114 -28.88 -10.29 -11.34
C GLN A 114 -28.68 -11.32 -12.46
N THR A 115 -27.79 -12.31 -12.27
CA THR A 115 -27.35 -13.24 -13.31
C THR A 115 -27.67 -14.67 -12.91
N ILE A 116 -28.42 -15.41 -13.74
CA ILE A 116 -28.83 -16.81 -13.44
C ILE A 116 -28.00 -17.83 -14.25
N ASP A 117 -27.28 -17.40 -15.28
CA ASP A 117 -26.48 -18.29 -16.13
C ASP A 117 -25.08 -18.54 -15.52
N PRO A 118 -24.72 -19.80 -15.23
CA PRO A 118 -23.41 -20.16 -14.68
C PRO A 118 -22.21 -19.68 -15.50
N ASP A 119 -22.34 -19.66 -16.84
CA ASP A 119 -21.24 -19.23 -17.71
C ASP A 119 -21.03 -17.72 -17.62
N VAL A 120 -22.13 -16.95 -17.53
CA VAL A 120 -22.07 -15.49 -17.34
C VAL A 120 -21.55 -15.15 -15.95
N ILE A 121 -21.96 -15.89 -14.91
CA ILE A 121 -21.41 -15.74 -13.55
C ILE A 121 -19.90 -15.98 -13.56
N ALA A 122 -19.43 -17.04 -14.22
CA ALA A 122 -18.00 -17.33 -14.30
C ALA A 122 -17.24 -16.21 -15.02
N GLN A 123 -17.75 -15.71 -16.14
CA GLN A 123 -17.11 -14.64 -16.89
C GLN A 123 -16.98 -13.35 -16.06
N LEU A 124 -18.07 -12.92 -15.42
CA LEU A 124 -18.07 -11.74 -14.55
C LEU A 124 -17.12 -11.91 -13.36
N THR A 125 -17.12 -13.08 -12.74
CA THR A 125 -16.21 -13.41 -11.62
C THR A 125 -14.75 -13.28 -12.05
N LEU A 126 -14.41 -13.83 -13.22
CA LEU A 126 -13.05 -13.82 -13.74
C LEU A 126 -12.58 -12.40 -14.07
N GLU A 127 -13.43 -11.59 -14.68
CA GLU A 127 -13.13 -10.19 -14.98
C GLU A 127 -12.89 -9.37 -13.72
N GLN A 128 -13.69 -9.55 -12.67
CA GLN A 128 -13.46 -8.90 -11.37
C GLN A 128 -12.16 -9.35 -10.71
N ALA A 129 -11.83 -10.64 -10.81
CA ALA A 129 -10.59 -11.20 -10.26
C ALA A 129 -9.35 -10.61 -10.95
N ILE A 130 -9.32 -10.54 -12.28
CA ILE A 130 -8.20 -9.96 -13.05
C ILE A 130 -8.07 -8.45 -12.81
N HIS A 131 -9.20 -7.75 -12.64
CA HIS A 131 -9.15 -6.33 -12.27
C HIS A 131 -8.55 -6.09 -10.88
N SER A 132 -8.81 -7.01 -9.94
CA SER A 132 -8.36 -6.91 -8.55
C SER A 132 -6.94 -7.45 -8.34
N ILE A 133 -6.55 -8.47 -9.10
CA ILE A 133 -5.26 -9.14 -9.04
C ILE A 133 -4.59 -8.98 -10.42
N PRO A 134 -3.57 -8.11 -10.54
CA PRO A 134 -2.89 -7.89 -11.82
C PRO A 134 -2.37 -9.21 -12.40
N SER A 135 -2.89 -9.60 -13.55
CA SER A 135 -2.51 -10.82 -14.26
C SER A 135 -2.61 -10.64 -15.78
N ASP A 136 -1.79 -11.39 -16.52
CA ASP A 136 -1.81 -11.37 -17.99
C ASP A 136 -2.93 -12.24 -18.57
N SER A 137 -3.36 -13.26 -17.81
CA SER A 137 -4.41 -14.19 -18.21
C SER A 137 -5.08 -14.83 -16.99
N GLY A 138 -6.33 -15.26 -17.15
CA GLY A 138 -7.04 -16.04 -16.15
C GLY A 138 -8.07 -17.00 -16.79
N VAL A 139 -8.42 -18.04 -16.03
CA VAL A 139 -9.39 -19.06 -16.44
C VAL A 139 -10.19 -19.54 -15.23
N ILE A 140 -11.49 -19.77 -15.43
CA ILE A 140 -12.31 -20.52 -14.47
C ILE A 140 -12.55 -21.91 -15.05
N VAL A 141 -12.38 -22.92 -14.20
CA VAL A 141 -12.61 -24.31 -14.56
C VAL A 141 -13.57 -24.92 -13.56
N LEU A 142 -14.60 -25.59 -14.06
CA LEU A 142 -15.59 -26.31 -13.25
C LEU A 142 -15.50 -27.80 -13.53
N TRP A 143 -15.74 -28.62 -12.51
CA TRP A 143 -15.93 -30.06 -12.69
C TRP A 143 -17.37 -30.36 -13.08
N ASN A 144 -17.58 -30.99 -14.24
CA ASN A 144 -18.88 -31.49 -14.64
C ASN A 144 -19.01 -32.96 -14.22
N GLU A 145 -19.82 -33.24 -13.20
CA GLU A 145 -20.03 -34.59 -12.66
C GLU A 145 -20.67 -35.56 -13.65
N GLU A 146 -21.60 -35.09 -14.49
CA GLU A 146 -22.30 -35.94 -15.46
C GLU A 146 -21.35 -36.45 -16.55
N LYS A 147 -20.50 -35.57 -17.06
CA LYS A 147 -19.54 -35.85 -18.13
C LYS A 147 -18.18 -36.31 -17.60
N LYS A 148 -17.97 -36.24 -16.28
CA LYS A 148 -16.69 -36.53 -15.59
C LYS A 148 -15.50 -35.84 -16.24
N GLN A 149 -15.67 -34.56 -16.58
CA GLN A 149 -14.66 -33.77 -17.27
C GLN A 149 -14.65 -32.34 -16.76
N LEU A 150 -13.51 -31.67 -16.92
CA LEU A 150 -13.41 -30.24 -16.70
C LEU A 150 -14.12 -29.48 -17.83
N VAL A 151 -14.85 -28.44 -17.44
CA VAL A 151 -15.44 -27.46 -18.34
C VAL A 151 -14.87 -26.09 -18.03
N ILE A 152 -14.73 -25.26 -19.06
CA ILE A 152 -14.11 -23.94 -18.98
C ILE A 152 -15.21 -22.93 -19.33
N PRO A 153 -15.97 -22.43 -18.35
CA PRO A 153 -17.03 -21.47 -18.60
C PRO A 153 -16.52 -20.06 -18.89
N ALA A 154 -15.28 -19.72 -18.52
CA ALA A 154 -14.73 -18.38 -18.68
C ALA A 154 -13.21 -18.37 -18.87
N THR A 155 -12.75 -17.50 -19.76
CA THR A 155 -11.34 -17.16 -20.00
C THR A 155 -11.21 -15.64 -20.17
N SER A 156 -10.07 -15.07 -19.79
CA SER A 156 -9.83 -13.63 -19.96
C SER A 156 -8.33 -13.34 -20.00
N GLY A 157 -7.95 -12.25 -20.67
CA GLY A 157 -6.57 -11.88 -20.94
C GLY A 157 -5.94 -12.61 -22.13
N GLU A 158 -4.62 -12.78 -22.11
CA GLU A 158 -3.87 -13.45 -23.16
C GLU A 158 -4.21 -14.95 -23.26
N SER A 159 -4.09 -15.53 -24.45
CA SER A 159 -4.38 -16.97 -24.67
C SER A 159 -3.20 -17.85 -24.23
N LEU A 160 -2.92 -17.84 -22.91
CA LEU A 160 -1.84 -18.62 -22.29
C LEU A 160 -2.29 -20.03 -21.88
N PHE A 161 -3.61 -20.27 -21.80
CA PHE A 161 -4.18 -21.56 -21.44
C PHE A 161 -4.60 -22.35 -22.68
N ASN A 162 -4.06 -23.56 -22.83
CA ASN A 162 -4.56 -24.51 -23.83
C ASN A 162 -5.79 -25.24 -23.26
N GLU A 163 -6.98 -24.81 -23.70
CA GLU A 163 -8.25 -25.37 -23.22
C GLU A 163 -8.37 -26.89 -23.41
N GLU A 164 -7.85 -27.43 -24.51
CA GLU A 164 -7.91 -28.85 -24.80
C GLU A 164 -7.00 -29.64 -23.83
N GLN A 165 -5.81 -29.12 -23.54
CA GLN A 165 -4.93 -29.71 -22.53
C GLN A 165 -5.50 -29.60 -21.12
N LEU A 166 -6.16 -28.49 -20.76
CA LEU A 166 -6.81 -28.35 -19.46
C LEU A 166 -7.95 -29.35 -19.27
N ARG A 167 -8.74 -29.61 -20.32
CA ARG A 167 -9.80 -30.63 -20.28
C ARG A 167 -9.24 -32.04 -20.13
N ASN A 168 -8.12 -32.33 -20.77
CA ASN A 168 -7.54 -33.67 -20.85
C ASN A 168 -6.52 -33.99 -19.75
N ASN A 169 -5.94 -32.98 -19.08
CA ASN A 169 -4.95 -33.15 -18.01
C ASN A 169 -5.42 -32.50 -16.70
N PRO A 170 -6.44 -33.07 -16.04
CA PRO A 170 -7.03 -32.48 -14.84
C PRO A 170 -6.10 -32.51 -13.62
N GLY A 171 -4.94 -33.18 -13.67
CA GLY A 171 -4.16 -33.56 -12.48
C GLY A 171 -3.97 -32.47 -11.43
N VAL A 172 -3.36 -31.34 -11.79
CA VAL A 172 -3.11 -30.24 -10.83
C VAL A 172 -4.40 -29.53 -10.43
N LEU A 173 -5.24 -29.18 -11.40
CA LEU A 173 -6.49 -28.44 -11.14
C LEU A 173 -7.50 -29.23 -10.32
N LEU A 174 -7.62 -30.54 -10.57
CA LEU A 174 -8.50 -31.45 -9.84
C LEU A 174 -7.96 -31.70 -8.43
N LYS A 175 -6.63 -31.82 -8.26
CA LYS A 175 -6.03 -31.91 -6.92
C LYS A 175 -6.35 -30.66 -6.11
N ILE A 176 -6.16 -29.47 -6.69
CA ILE A 176 -6.50 -28.19 -6.04
C ILE A 176 -7.99 -28.14 -5.70
N GLY A 177 -8.86 -28.42 -6.68
CA GLY A 177 -10.32 -28.43 -6.50
C GLY A 177 -10.80 -29.41 -5.43
N LEU A 178 -10.29 -30.64 -5.41
CA LEU A 178 -10.65 -31.66 -4.41
C LEU A 178 -10.08 -31.35 -3.01
N SER A 179 -8.91 -30.70 -2.95
CA SER A 179 -8.31 -30.31 -1.67
C SER A 179 -9.05 -29.14 -1.01
N GLY A 180 -9.72 -28.31 -1.81
CA GLY A 180 -10.32 -27.04 -1.36
C GLY A 180 -9.30 -26.01 -0.89
N GLN A 181 -8.00 -26.23 -1.14
CA GLN A 181 -6.91 -25.33 -0.75
C GLN A 181 -6.36 -24.61 -1.97
N SER A 182 -6.05 -23.32 -1.82
CA SER A 182 -5.35 -22.54 -2.84
C SER A 182 -3.87 -22.94 -2.93
N GLU A 183 -3.29 -22.84 -4.12
CA GLU A 183 -1.89 -23.18 -4.39
C GLU A 183 -1.25 -22.05 -5.22
N ILE A 184 -0.02 -21.65 -4.88
CA ILE A 184 0.80 -20.69 -5.63
C ILE A 184 2.03 -21.43 -6.13
N ILE A 185 2.26 -21.44 -7.45
CA ILE A 185 3.37 -22.14 -8.09
C ILE A 185 4.24 -21.08 -8.77
N THR A 186 5.52 -20.99 -8.38
CA THR A 186 6.45 -19.95 -8.87
C THR A 186 7.30 -20.42 -10.06
N ASP A 187 7.25 -21.71 -10.41
CA ASP A 187 7.97 -22.28 -11.56
C ASP A 187 7.20 -23.49 -12.11
N LEU A 188 6.74 -23.39 -13.35
CA LEU A 188 6.15 -24.51 -14.09
C LEU A 188 7.27 -25.16 -14.91
N SER A 189 8.12 -25.94 -14.24
CA SER A 189 9.17 -26.75 -14.88
C SER A 189 8.61 -27.98 -15.59
#